data_AF-A0A235CJT9-F1
#
_entry.id   AF-A0A235CJT9-F1
#
_cell.length_a   1.000
_cell.length_b   1.000
_cell.length_c   1.000
_cell.angle_alpha   90.00
_cell.angle_beta   90.00
_cell.angle_gamma   90.00
#
_symmetry.space_group_name_H-M   'P 1'
#
loop_
_entity.id
_entity.type
_entity.pdbx_description
1 polymer ?
#
loop_
_entity_poly.entity_id
_entity_poly.type
_entity_poly.pdbx_seq_one_letter_code
_entity_poly.pdbx_strand_id
1 'polypeptide(L)' 'MTQINTISQVANGYLNEFNKLARQNKAAGMELQTECALEALAEVAHQSGYDALYEQITERKNALWLHAPMASITAGGEV' A
#
# COMPACT_ATOMS: atom_id res chain seq x y z
N MET A 1 -16.00 -1.75 12.36
CA MET A 1 -14.77 -1.66 11.54
C MET A 1 -14.92 -0.40 10.69
N THR A 2 -13.99 0.54 10.75
CA THR A 2 -14.07 1.80 10.00
C THR A 2 -13.59 1.61 8.56
N GLN A 3 -14.04 2.46 7.64
CA GLN A 3 -13.64 2.40 6.23
C GLN A 3 -12.12 2.61 6.07
N ILE A 4 -11.53 3.49 6.87
CA ILE A 4 -10.08 3.70 6.95
C ILE A 4 -9.33 2.39 7.28
N ASN A 5 -9.77 1.63 8.28
CA ASN A 5 -9.15 0.35 8.66
C ASN A 5 -9.25 -0.69 7.53
N THR A 6 -10.33 -0.66 6.77
CA THR A 6 -10.56 -1.60 5.66
C THR A 6 -9.60 -1.31 4.51
N ILE A 7 -9.47 -0.04 4.10
CA ILE A 7 -8.55 0.38 3.04
C ILE A 7 -7.11 -0.03 3.40
N SER A 8 -6.70 0.24 4.65
CA SER A 8 -5.35 -0.07 5.10
C SER A 8 -5.09 -1.56 5.23
N GLN A 9 -6.06 -2.35 5.68
CA GLN A 9 -5.93 -3.80 5.73
C GLN A 9 -5.74 -4.38 4.33
N VAL A 10 -6.50 -3.92 3.34
CA VAL A 10 -6.38 -4.38 1.95
C VAL A 10 -5.04 -3.93 1.34
N ALA A 11 -4.65 -2.66 1.52
CA ALA A 11 -3.37 -2.16 1.03
C ALA A 11 -2.18 -2.93 1.62
N ASN A 12 -2.23 -3.21 2.93
CA ASN A 12 -1.22 -4.04 3.59
C ASN A 12 -1.22 -5.49 3.10
N GLY A 13 -2.35 -6.03 2.64
CA GLY A 13 -2.41 -7.34 2.00
C GLY A 13 -1.50 -7.39 0.76
N TYR A 14 -1.68 -6.45 -0.17
CA TYR A 14 -0.85 -6.34 -1.37
C TYR A 14 0.62 -6.08 -1.04
N LEU A 15 0.91 -5.19 -0.09
CA LEU A 15 2.29 -4.94 0.35
C LEU A 15 2.94 -6.17 0.97
N ASN A 16 2.21 -6.99 1.72
CA ASN A 16 2.75 -8.21 2.32
C ASN A 16 3.11 -9.25 1.25
N GLU A 17 2.30 -9.40 0.21
CA GLU A 17 2.60 -10.28 -0.92
C GLU A 17 3.85 -9.81 -1.66
N PHE A 18 3.91 -8.52 -2.01
CA PHE A 18 5.08 -7.92 -2.62
C PHE A 18 6.33 -8.10 -1.75
N ASN A 19 6.25 -7.77 -0.45
CA ASN A 19 7.35 -7.89 0.50
C ASN A 19 7.87 -9.31 0.62
N LYS A 20 6.99 -10.32 0.61
CA LYS A 20 7.37 -11.74 0.65
C LYS A 20 8.24 -12.12 -0.54
N LEU A 21 7.95 -11.57 -1.72
CA LEU A 21 8.69 -11.80 -2.95
C LEU A 21 9.94 -10.95 -3.06
N ALA A 22 9.89 -9.69 -2.63
CA ALA A 22 11.04 -8.78 -2.58
C ALA A 22 12.17 -9.39 -1.73
N ARG A 23 11.83 -9.97 -0.57
CA ARG A 23 12.80 -10.69 0.29
C ARG A 23 13.47 -11.90 -0.40
N GLN A 24 12.85 -12.43 -1.45
CA GLN A 24 13.36 -13.56 -2.22
C GLN A 24 14.01 -13.12 -3.55
N ASN A 25 14.13 -11.80 -3.80
CA ASN A 25 14.51 -11.23 -5.09
C ASN A 25 13.62 -11.68 -6.25
N LYS A 26 12.32 -11.90 -5.98
CA LYS A 26 11.31 -12.38 -6.94
C LYS A 26 10.12 -11.43 -7.09
N ALA A 27 10.26 -10.18 -6.65
CA ALA A 27 9.21 -9.18 -6.77
C ALA A 27 8.95 -8.79 -8.24
N ALA A 28 9.98 -8.89 -9.09
CA ALA A 28 9.92 -8.60 -10.52
C ALA A 28 8.75 -9.34 -11.19
N GLY A 29 7.80 -8.58 -11.71
CA GLY A 29 6.57 -9.06 -12.35
C GLY A 29 5.29 -8.81 -11.54
N MET A 30 5.40 -8.38 -10.27
CA MET A 30 4.23 -8.01 -9.45
C MET A 30 4.08 -6.51 -9.22
N GLU A 31 5.03 -5.67 -9.69
CA GLU A 31 5.02 -4.23 -9.50
C GLU A 31 3.75 -3.61 -10.07
N LEU A 32 3.44 -3.88 -11.34
CA LEU A 32 2.29 -3.28 -12.02
C LEU A 32 0.96 -3.67 -11.35
N GLN A 33 0.79 -4.93 -10.99
CA GLN A 33 -0.43 -5.39 -10.31
C GLN A 33 -0.58 -4.72 -8.93
N THR A 34 0.51 -4.67 -8.17
CA THR A 34 0.53 -4.05 -6.84
C THR A 34 0.32 -2.54 -6.95
N GLU A 35 0.90 -1.90 -7.96
CA GLU A 35 0.77 -0.47 -8.25
C GLU A 35 -0.68 -0.11 -8.55
N CYS A 36 -1.34 -0.81 -9.48
CA CYS A 36 -2.75 -0.57 -9.80
C CYS A 36 -3.67 -0.77 -8.59
N ALA A 37 -3.41 -1.80 -7.77
CA ALA A 37 -4.19 -2.04 -6.57
C ALA A 37 -4.03 -0.92 -5.53
N LEU A 38 -2.80 -0.47 -5.29
CA LEU A 38 -2.52 0.64 -4.38
C LEU A 38 -3.07 1.96 -4.92
N GLU A 39 -3.03 2.20 -6.23
CA GLU A 39 -3.60 3.39 -6.86
C GLU A 39 -5.12 3.50 -6.63
N ALA A 40 -5.86 2.41 -6.87
CA ALA A 40 -7.29 2.38 -6.61
C ALA A 40 -7.61 2.63 -5.11
N LEU A 41 -6.81 2.05 -4.20
CA LEU A 41 -7.00 2.25 -2.76
C LEU A 41 -6.65 3.67 -2.30
N ALA A 42 -5.62 4.28 -2.89
CA ALA A 42 -5.27 5.68 -2.66
C ALA A 42 -6.42 6.60 -3.08
N GLU A 43 -7.00 6.37 -4.26
CA GLU A 43 -8.11 7.18 -4.75
C GLU A 43 -9.34 7.07 -3.84
N VAL A 44 -9.68 5.86 -3.38
CA VAL A 44 -10.77 5.65 -2.41
C VAL A 44 -10.47 6.37 -1.08
N ALA A 45 -9.22 6.35 -0.61
CA ALA A 45 -8.83 7.08 0.59
C ALA A 45 -9.00 8.60 0.42
N HIS A 46 -8.58 9.14 -0.72
CA HIS A 46 -8.71 10.57 -1.04
C HIS A 46 -10.19 10.99 -1.14
N GLN A 47 -11.02 10.23 -1.87
CA GLN A 47 -12.46 10.50 -1.98
C GLN A 47 -13.19 10.43 -0.63
N SER A 48 -12.64 9.67 0.33
CA SER A 48 -13.19 9.54 1.68
C SER A 48 -12.63 10.59 2.67
N GLY A 49 -11.77 11.50 2.21
CA GLY A 49 -11.14 12.54 3.06
C GLY A 49 -10.02 12.02 3.97
N TYR A 50 -9.42 10.86 3.66
CA TYR A 50 -8.32 10.27 4.42
C TYR A 50 -6.96 10.63 3.81
N ASP A 51 -6.61 11.92 3.79
CA ASP A 51 -5.42 12.41 3.09
C ASP A 51 -4.11 11.77 3.58
N ALA A 52 -3.95 11.61 4.91
CA ALA A 52 -2.77 10.94 5.47
C ALA A 52 -2.65 9.47 5.02
N LEU A 53 -3.78 8.80 4.77
CA LEU A 53 -3.79 7.43 4.24
C LEU A 53 -3.48 7.42 2.74
N TYR A 54 -4.04 8.37 1.98
CA TYR A 54 -3.72 8.57 0.58
C TYR A 54 -2.21 8.78 0.35
N GLU A 55 -1.58 9.64 1.15
CA GLU A 55 -0.14 9.91 1.08
C GLU A 55 0.67 8.65 1.36
N GLN A 56 0.36 7.93 2.45
CA GLN A 56 1.05 6.69 2.79
C GLN A 56 0.94 5.64 1.67
N ILE A 57 -0.25 5.43 1.09
CA ILE A 57 -0.44 4.47 0.00
C ILE A 57 0.36 4.89 -1.23
N THR A 58 0.33 6.18 -1.57
CA THR A 58 1.05 6.73 -2.73
C THR A 58 2.56 6.59 -2.59
N GLU A 59 3.12 6.84 -1.39
CA GLU A 59 4.53 6.62 -1.11
C GLU A 59 4.94 5.16 -1.35
N ARG A 60 4.16 4.19 -0.85
CA ARG A 60 4.48 2.78 -1.03
C ARG A 60 4.31 2.34 -2.48
N LYS A 61 3.29 2.87 -3.17
CA LYS A 61 3.10 2.65 -4.62
C LYS A 61 4.36 3.04 -5.38
N ASN A 62 4.88 4.24 -5.15
CA ASN A 62 6.06 4.75 -5.86
C ASN A 62 7.35 3.98 -5.50
N ALA A 63 7.42 3.38 -4.31
CA ALA A 63 8.58 2.63 -3.84
C ALA A 63 8.62 1.16 -4.33
N LEU A 64 7.58 0.65 -5.00
CA LEU A 64 7.56 -0.73 -5.53
C LEU A 64 8.75 -1.03 -6.47
N TRP A 65 9.17 -0.05 -7.25
CA TRP A 65 10.27 -0.16 -8.20
C TRP A 65 11.65 -0.31 -7.56
N LEU A 66 11.75 -0.12 -6.23
CA LEU A 66 12.99 -0.40 -5.49
C LEU A 66 13.20 -1.90 -5.24
N HIS A 67 12.19 -2.74 -5.52
CA HIS A 67 12.18 -4.19 -5.24
C HIS A 67 12.62 -4.55 -3.81
N ALA A 68 12.40 -3.63 -2.87
CA ALA A 68 12.80 -3.73 -1.48
C ALA A 68 11.56 -3.87 -0.59
N PRO A 69 11.65 -4.60 0.54
CA PRO A 69 10.54 -4.67 1.48
C PRO A 69 10.18 -3.30 2.05
N MET A 70 8.89 -3.00 2.13
CA MET A 70 8.37 -1.72 2.61
C MET A 70 7.63 -1.86 3.94
N ALA A 71 7.56 -0.76 4.67
CA ALA A 71 6.77 -0.68 5.90
C ALA A 71 5.27 -0.72 5.61
N SER A 72 4.53 -1.37 6.52
CA SER A 72 3.07 -1.38 6.50
C SER A 72 2.49 0.04 6.62
N ILE A 73 1.30 0.21 6.06
CA ILE A 73 0.47 1.41 6.20
C ILE A 73 -0.25 1.32 7.55
N THR A 74 -0.07 2.32 8.40
CA THR A 74 -0.55 2.26 9.80
C THR A 74 -1.86 3.00 10.05
N ALA A 75 -2.45 3.65 9.03
CA ALA A 75 -3.73 4.38 9.08
C ALA A 75 -4.21 4.74 10.49
N GLY A 76 -3.63 5.82 10.95
CA GLY A 76 -3.55 6.13 12.36
C GLY A 76 -2.31 6.98 12.47
N GLY A 77 -2.48 8.28 12.21
CA GLY A 77 -1.75 9.21 13.05
C GLY A 77 -2.04 8.78 14.49
N GLU A 78 -0.98 8.69 15.28
CA GLU A 78 -1.08 8.29 16.67
C GLU A 78 -2.22 9.04 17.39
N VAL A 79 -2.76 8.33 18.37
CA VAL A 79 -3.68 8.77 19.42
C VAL A 79 -3.40 10.19 19.90
#